data_AF-A0A5K1K2C8-F1
#
_entry.id   AF-A0A5K1K2C8-F1
#
_cell.length_a   1.000
_cell.length_b   1.000
_cell.length_c   1.000
_cell.angle_alpha   90.00
_cell.angle_beta   90.00
_cell.angle_gamma   90.00
#
_symmetry.space_group_name_H-M   'P 1'
#
loop_
_entity.id
_entity.type
_entity.pdbx_description
1 polymer ?
#
loop_
_entity_poly.entity_id
_entity_poly.type
_entity_poly.pdbx_seq_one_letter_code
_entity_poly.pdbx_strand_id
1 'polypeptide(L)'
;MPVFCCHHSQDDLDHLSQLNDLGDDTSVLRALTDARTDGYETICAPLANDKWRQRWRELCLLNPDEDQDKLAEIEQRAEAWRSKPAFFRDEVTVSRLDEVEYLIPLISDWLELDANDDWVRHDAETALHQELAFASYLNAQCAILPTPNNRTQIGSFARAINACLNAIPYMEFSVRIPIYDAVTVMQVPSRSPSPAPDTPPKSRFSVASTVDLGSGSPPESNMTTWDMWDTIRTICGYNPRLTLSQSLDLTPPLPLSSTVLNQWLAEPVRYLWLPASTFIANAKGYPVLPKGTQSFIRDIFKHLEKTSSFVKAATTVGTVENFAQGYQDYLQAPLQPLMDNLQSITYQTFEQDPVKYRNYEEAIYLALKDWDKPEKITICVAGAGRGPLVARSLKAIERAKVDAFVYAVEKNPNAYVTLQERHRTEWGDEKVKLLYGDMRSLDVPEKVDIVVSELLGSFGDNELSPECLDGGMRFLKPDGISIPSSYTAYIAPISSSKLYNETRAGKDSKSSETPY
;
A
#
# COMPACT_ATOMS: atom_id res chain seq x y z
N MET A 1 -7.78 14.67 -1.42
CA MET A 1 -9.17 14.36 -1.00
C MET A 1 -9.64 13.19 -1.85
N PRO A 2 -10.51 12.29 -1.36
CA PRO A 2 -11.09 11.27 -2.22
C PRO A 2 -11.85 11.96 -3.36
N VAL A 3 -11.62 11.50 -4.59
CA VAL A 3 -12.31 11.95 -5.79
C VAL A 3 -13.56 11.09 -5.96
N PHE A 4 -14.73 11.71 -6.07
CA PHE A 4 -15.98 10.99 -6.31
C PHE A 4 -16.25 10.91 -7.81
N CYS A 5 -16.50 9.70 -8.28
CA CYS A 5 -16.79 9.40 -9.68
C CYS A 5 -18.25 8.94 -9.82
N CYS A 6 -18.97 9.47 -10.79
CA CYS A 6 -20.29 8.96 -11.17
C CYS A 6 -20.15 7.83 -12.19
N HIS A 7 -21.01 6.81 -12.11
CA HIS A 7 -21.07 5.71 -13.07
C HIS A 7 -22.28 5.88 -13.99
N HIS A 8 -22.05 5.84 -15.31
CA HIS A 8 -23.12 5.86 -16.31
C HIS A 8 -23.11 4.53 -17.08
N SER A 9 -24.26 3.87 -17.14
CA SER A 9 -24.47 2.70 -17.98
C SER A 9 -24.63 3.12 -19.45
N GLN A 10 -24.57 2.14 -20.36
CA GLN A 10 -24.86 2.39 -21.79
C GLN A 10 -26.26 2.97 -21.98
N ASP A 11 -27.26 2.45 -21.26
CA ASP A 11 -28.65 2.91 -21.33
C ASP A 11 -28.78 4.39 -20.91
N ASP A 12 -28.03 4.81 -19.89
CA ASP A 12 -28.03 6.20 -19.43
C ASP A 12 -27.49 7.15 -20.50
N LEU A 13 -26.41 6.74 -21.17
CA LEU A 13 -25.80 7.51 -22.25
C LEU A 13 -26.66 7.54 -23.50
N ASP A 14 -27.33 6.44 -23.83
CA ASP A 14 -28.26 6.34 -24.94
C ASP A 14 -29.48 7.23 -24.70
N HIS A 15 -30.02 7.28 -23.47
CA HIS A 15 -31.08 8.20 -23.09
C HIS A 15 -30.65 9.66 -23.23
N LEU A 16 -29.43 10.00 -22.78
CA LEU A 16 -28.88 11.35 -22.94
C LEU A 16 -28.68 11.73 -24.41
N SER A 17 -28.33 10.77 -25.27
CA SER A 17 -28.16 10.98 -26.72
C SER A 17 -29.46 11.31 -27.46
N GLN A 18 -30.62 10.91 -26.92
CA GLN A 18 -31.94 11.12 -27.52
C GLN A 18 -32.56 12.47 -27.17
N LEU A 19 -31.95 13.24 -26.26
CA LEU A 19 -32.44 14.55 -25.87
C LEU A 19 -32.05 15.61 -26.93
N ASN A 20 -33.05 16.22 -27.57
CA ASN A 20 -32.92 17.17 -28.69
C ASN A 20 -32.13 18.48 -28.40
N ASP A 21 -31.61 18.68 -27.19
CA ASP A 21 -30.93 19.90 -26.73
C ASP A 21 -29.38 19.78 -26.74
N LEU A 22 -28.81 18.75 -27.35
CA LEU A 22 -27.37 18.46 -27.29
C LEU A 22 -26.45 19.47 -27.99
N GLY A 23 -26.95 20.30 -28.90
CA GLY A 23 -26.10 21.26 -29.63
C GLY A 23 -24.91 20.58 -30.32
N ASP A 24 -23.69 21.07 -30.06
CA ASP A 24 -22.40 20.49 -30.51
C ASP A 24 -21.76 19.56 -29.46
N ASP A 25 -22.38 19.37 -28.29
CA ASP A 25 -21.87 18.57 -27.19
C ASP A 25 -22.26 17.10 -27.33
N THR A 26 -21.35 16.19 -26.99
CA THR A 26 -21.61 14.75 -27.00
C THR A 26 -22.31 14.29 -25.73
N SER A 27 -22.98 13.13 -25.77
CA SER A 27 -23.68 12.55 -24.62
C SER A 27 -22.76 12.38 -23.39
N VAL A 28 -21.48 12.10 -23.63
CA VAL A 28 -20.44 11.97 -22.60
C VAL A 28 -20.09 13.32 -21.95
N LEU A 29 -19.94 14.39 -22.74
CA LEU A 29 -19.67 15.74 -22.20
C LEU A 29 -20.86 16.29 -21.41
N ARG A 30 -22.08 15.96 -21.85
CA ARG A 30 -23.30 16.28 -21.08
C ARG A 30 -23.34 15.52 -19.76
N ALA A 31 -23.10 14.21 -19.78
CA ALA A 31 -23.02 13.40 -18.56
C ALA A 31 -21.96 13.95 -17.58
N LEU A 32 -20.81 14.40 -18.09
CA LEU A 32 -19.78 15.05 -17.28
C LEU A 32 -20.27 16.37 -16.67
N THR A 33 -21.04 17.16 -17.42
CA THR A 33 -21.59 18.45 -16.94
C THR A 33 -22.65 18.24 -15.86
N ASP A 34 -23.54 17.25 -16.05
CA ASP A 34 -24.56 16.86 -15.08
C ASP A 34 -23.89 16.32 -13.80
N ALA A 35 -22.90 15.43 -13.95
CA ALA A 35 -22.13 14.88 -12.82
C ALA A 35 -21.40 15.99 -12.02
N ARG A 36 -20.83 16.99 -12.71
CA ARG A 36 -20.18 18.15 -12.06
C ARG A 36 -21.19 19.03 -11.30
N THR A 37 -22.41 19.15 -11.79
CA THR A 37 -23.49 19.89 -11.11
C THR A 37 -23.88 19.18 -9.80
N ASP A 38 -23.85 17.85 -9.80
CA ASP A 38 -24.09 17.02 -8.62
C ASP A 38 -22.88 16.91 -7.67
N GLY A 39 -21.73 17.50 -8.04
CA GLY A 39 -20.52 17.56 -7.22
C GLY A 39 -19.53 16.41 -7.45
N TYR A 40 -19.68 15.61 -8.51
CA TYR A 40 -18.69 14.62 -8.95
C TYR A 40 -17.61 15.26 -9.83
N GLU A 41 -16.37 14.78 -9.74
CA GLU A 41 -15.24 15.33 -10.51
C GLU A 41 -14.99 14.58 -11.83
N THR A 42 -15.29 13.28 -11.85
CA THR A 42 -15.06 12.39 -12.99
C THR A 42 -16.27 11.50 -13.26
N ILE A 43 -16.35 10.95 -14.47
CA ILE A 43 -17.35 9.94 -14.86
C ILE A 43 -16.67 8.63 -15.24
N CYS A 44 -17.42 7.54 -15.15
CA CYS A 44 -16.98 6.20 -15.52
C CYS A 44 -18.05 5.57 -16.42
N ALA A 45 -17.68 5.14 -17.62
CA ALA A 45 -18.62 4.64 -18.61
C ALA A 45 -17.98 3.62 -19.58
N PRO A 46 -18.78 2.75 -20.22
CA PRO A 46 -18.32 1.81 -21.25
C PRO A 46 -17.63 2.51 -22.41
N LEU A 47 -16.45 2.01 -22.79
CA LEU A 47 -15.72 2.51 -23.95
C LEU A 47 -16.41 2.14 -25.28
N ALA A 48 -16.94 0.91 -25.32
CA ALA A 48 -17.65 0.35 -26.47
C ALA A 48 -19.12 0.08 -26.12
N ASN A 49 -19.98 0.12 -27.13
CA ASN A 49 -21.43 0.00 -26.97
C ASN A 49 -21.97 -1.38 -27.37
N ASP A 50 -23.29 -1.57 -27.28
CA ASP A 50 -23.94 -2.86 -27.60
C ASP A 50 -23.83 -3.26 -29.07
N LYS A 51 -23.58 -2.34 -30.00
CA LYS A 51 -23.35 -2.71 -31.41
C LYS A 51 -22.03 -3.43 -31.60
N TRP A 52 -20.98 -2.99 -30.90
CA TRP A 52 -19.72 -3.72 -30.86
C TRP A 52 -19.93 -5.14 -30.34
N ARG A 53 -20.67 -5.28 -29.25
CA ARG A 53 -21.03 -6.59 -28.66
C ARG A 53 -21.78 -7.48 -29.65
N GLN A 54 -22.75 -6.93 -30.38
CA GLN A 54 -23.51 -7.68 -31.39
C GLN A 54 -22.60 -8.17 -32.52
N ARG A 55 -21.77 -7.27 -33.08
CA ARG A 55 -20.80 -7.65 -34.11
C ARG A 55 -19.83 -8.71 -33.61
N TRP A 56 -19.29 -8.57 -32.40
CA TRP A 56 -18.38 -9.57 -31.83
C TRP A 56 -19.07 -10.93 -31.72
N ARG A 57 -20.33 -10.98 -31.26
CA ARG A 57 -21.11 -12.22 -31.18
C ARG A 57 -21.33 -12.85 -32.55
N GLU A 58 -21.68 -12.05 -33.55
CA GLU A 58 -21.85 -12.54 -34.93
C GLU A 58 -20.55 -13.13 -35.49
N LEU A 59 -19.39 -12.55 -35.18
CA LEU A 59 -18.11 -13.03 -35.68
C LEU A 59 -17.58 -14.25 -34.92
N CYS A 60 -17.87 -14.37 -33.63
CA CYS A 60 -17.18 -15.32 -32.74
C CYS A 60 -18.09 -16.46 -32.23
N LEU A 61 -19.42 -16.28 -32.22
CA LEU A 61 -20.39 -17.29 -31.79
C LEU A 61 -21.17 -17.79 -33.01
N LEU A 62 -20.65 -18.82 -33.66
CA LEU A 62 -21.31 -19.44 -34.82
C LEU A 62 -22.54 -20.24 -34.36
N ASN A 63 -23.70 -19.97 -34.97
CA ASN A 63 -24.89 -20.79 -34.80
C ASN A 63 -24.80 -22.01 -35.74
N PRO A 64 -24.85 -23.25 -35.23
CA PRO A 64 -24.74 -24.46 -36.06
C PRO A 64 -25.90 -24.65 -37.05
N ASP A 65 -27.01 -23.95 -36.84
CA ASP A 65 -28.25 -24.06 -37.63
C ASP A 65 -28.31 -23.08 -38.82
N GLU A 66 -27.27 -22.27 -39.05
CA GLU A 66 -27.23 -21.30 -40.16
C GLU A 66 -26.75 -21.93 -41.49
N ASP A 67 -27.07 -21.27 -42.61
CA ASP A 67 -26.72 -21.73 -43.95
C ASP A 67 -25.19 -21.80 -44.13
N GLN A 68 -24.66 -22.90 -44.71
CA GLN A 68 -23.21 -23.11 -44.87
C GLN A 68 -22.49 -21.98 -45.62
N ASP A 69 -23.12 -21.39 -46.64
CA ASP A 69 -22.55 -20.27 -47.38
C ASP A 69 -22.42 -19.00 -46.51
N LYS A 70 -23.36 -18.79 -45.57
CA LYS A 70 -23.32 -17.67 -44.62
C LYS A 70 -22.26 -17.91 -43.54
N LEU A 71 -22.13 -19.15 -43.03
CA LEU A 71 -21.06 -19.48 -42.07
C LEU A 71 -19.68 -19.20 -42.66
N ALA A 72 -19.44 -19.57 -43.93
CA ALA A 72 -18.18 -19.32 -44.59
C ALA A 72 -17.87 -17.82 -44.76
N GLU A 73 -18.89 -17.01 -45.06
CA GLU A 73 -18.76 -15.54 -45.14
C GLU A 73 -18.47 -14.92 -43.76
N ILE A 74 -19.14 -15.38 -42.71
CA ILE A 74 -18.91 -14.94 -41.33
C ILE A 74 -17.50 -15.30 -40.88
N GLU A 75 -17.02 -16.51 -41.15
CA GLU A 75 -15.68 -16.97 -40.80
C GLU A 75 -14.60 -16.13 -41.51
N GLN A 76 -14.77 -15.84 -42.80
CA GLN A 76 -13.86 -14.96 -43.54
C GLN A 76 -13.81 -13.54 -42.94
N ARG A 77 -14.97 -13.00 -42.54
CA ARG A 77 -15.05 -11.70 -41.87
C ARG A 77 -14.38 -11.73 -40.49
N ALA A 78 -14.53 -12.82 -39.75
CA ALA A 78 -13.92 -13.02 -38.44
C ALA A 78 -12.39 -13.10 -38.55
N GLU A 79 -11.85 -13.86 -39.52
CA GLU A 79 -10.41 -13.93 -39.80
C GLU A 79 -9.82 -12.57 -40.22
N ALA A 80 -10.54 -11.82 -41.06
CA ALA A 80 -10.12 -10.48 -41.46
C ALA A 80 -10.03 -9.54 -40.25
N TRP A 81 -11.01 -9.61 -39.33
CA TRP A 81 -10.98 -8.86 -38.08
C TRP A 81 -9.84 -9.30 -37.15
N ARG A 82 -9.64 -10.61 -36.93
CA ARG A 82 -8.52 -11.13 -36.12
C ARG A 82 -7.16 -10.67 -36.65
N SER A 83 -7.01 -10.58 -37.97
CA SER A 83 -5.78 -10.09 -38.59
C SER A 83 -5.57 -8.58 -38.39
N LYS A 84 -6.65 -7.78 -38.40
CA LYS A 84 -6.61 -6.33 -38.25
C LYS A 84 -7.82 -5.82 -37.44
N PRO A 85 -7.74 -5.88 -36.10
CA PRO A 85 -8.83 -5.45 -35.24
C PRO A 85 -9.05 -3.93 -35.36
N ALA A 86 -10.30 -3.50 -35.59
CA ALA A 86 -10.65 -2.09 -35.74
C ALA A 86 -12.13 -1.83 -35.40
N PHE A 87 -12.38 -0.66 -34.79
CA PHE A 87 -13.72 -0.17 -34.48
C PHE A 87 -14.33 0.62 -35.64
N PHE A 88 -15.66 0.57 -35.74
CA PHE A 88 -16.45 1.56 -36.46
C PHE A 88 -16.85 2.71 -35.52
N ARG A 89 -17.10 3.90 -36.09
CA ARG A 89 -17.45 5.10 -35.30
C ARG A 89 -18.65 4.87 -34.40
N ASP A 90 -19.64 4.12 -34.88
CA ASP A 90 -20.89 3.89 -34.17
C ASP A 90 -20.82 2.72 -33.17
N GLU A 91 -19.66 2.08 -33.02
CA GLU A 91 -19.39 1.01 -32.05
C GLU A 91 -18.75 1.51 -30.76
N VAL A 92 -18.27 2.76 -30.76
CA VAL A 92 -17.58 3.39 -29.63
C VAL A 92 -18.42 4.49 -29.02
N THR A 93 -18.35 4.61 -27.71
CA THR A 93 -19.06 5.63 -26.93
C THR A 93 -18.33 6.97 -26.95
N VAL A 94 -16.99 6.92 -27.06
CA VAL A 94 -16.12 8.09 -27.13
C VAL A 94 -15.28 8.08 -28.39
N SER A 95 -15.00 9.27 -28.91
CA SER A 95 -14.19 9.42 -30.13
C SER A 95 -13.19 10.58 -30.07
N ARG A 96 -13.33 11.47 -29.08
CA ARG A 96 -12.51 12.69 -28.96
C ARG A 96 -11.66 12.68 -27.69
N LEU A 97 -10.56 13.43 -27.71
CA LEU A 97 -9.62 13.53 -26.58
C LEU A 97 -10.21 14.30 -25.39
N ASP A 98 -11.03 15.31 -25.65
CA ASP A 98 -11.69 16.13 -24.63
C ASP A 98 -12.74 15.36 -23.82
N GLU A 99 -13.33 14.32 -24.41
CA GLU A 99 -14.25 13.41 -23.72
C GLU A 99 -13.53 12.52 -22.70
N VAL A 100 -12.26 12.19 -22.94
CA VAL A 100 -11.50 11.19 -22.16
C VAL A 100 -10.71 11.81 -21.00
N GLU A 101 -10.49 13.12 -20.99
CA GLU A 101 -9.72 13.81 -19.93
C GLU A 101 -10.28 13.55 -18.51
N TYR A 102 -11.62 13.45 -18.37
CA TYR A 102 -12.31 13.22 -17.09
C TYR A 102 -13.17 11.95 -17.09
N LEU A 103 -12.97 11.07 -18.06
CA LEU A 103 -13.67 9.79 -18.18
C LEU A 103 -12.71 8.65 -17.84
N ILE A 104 -13.17 7.74 -16.99
CA ILE A 104 -12.53 6.46 -16.74
C ILE A 104 -13.21 5.41 -17.64
N PRO A 105 -12.56 4.90 -18.69
CA PRO A 105 -13.15 3.90 -19.57
C PRO A 105 -13.34 2.57 -18.84
N LEU A 106 -14.55 2.03 -18.96
CA LEU A 106 -14.88 0.65 -18.63
C LEU A 106 -14.71 -0.21 -19.86
N ILE A 107 -13.90 -1.26 -19.70
CA ILE A 107 -13.81 -2.33 -20.68
C ILE A 107 -15.06 -3.20 -20.59
N SER A 108 -15.50 -3.70 -21.73
CA SER A 108 -16.69 -4.54 -21.87
C SER A 108 -16.74 -5.70 -20.86
N ASP A 109 -17.74 -5.69 -19.97
CA ASP A 109 -17.95 -6.72 -18.93
C ASP A 109 -18.31 -8.11 -19.51
N TRP A 110 -18.70 -8.18 -20.78
CA TRP A 110 -19.05 -9.43 -21.46
C TRP A 110 -17.86 -10.17 -22.08
N LEU A 111 -16.64 -9.63 -21.99
CA LEU A 111 -15.44 -10.29 -22.50
C LEU A 111 -15.04 -11.48 -21.61
N GLU A 112 -15.31 -12.70 -22.09
CA GLU A 112 -15.03 -13.95 -21.38
C GLU A 112 -13.58 -14.43 -21.61
N LEU A 113 -12.62 -13.75 -21.00
CA LEU A 113 -11.18 -14.10 -21.07
C LEU A 113 -10.83 -15.41 -20.34
N ASP A 114 -11.80 -15.97 -19.63
CA ASP A 114 -11.74 -17.19 -18.83
C ASP A 114 -12.80 -18.22 -19.26
N ALA A 115 -13.31 -18.11 -20.49
CA ALA A 115 -14.17 -19.12 -21.09
C ALA A 115 -13.44 -20.49 -21.15
N ASN A 116 -14.21 -21.58 -21.12
CA ASN A 116 -13.65 -22.93 -21.28
C ASN A 116 -13.22 -23.21 -22.72
N ASP A 117 -13.81 -22.50 -23.68
CA ASP A 117 -13.46 -22.59 -25.10
C ASP A 117 -12.21 -21.74 -25.40
N ASP A 118 -11.21 -22.36 -26.02
CA ASP A 118 -9.97 -21.71 -26.43
C ASP A 118 -10.19 -20.61 -27.47
N TRP A 119 -11.16 -20.78 -28.39
CA TRP A 119 -11.45 -19.80 -29.43
C TRP A 119 -12.13 -18.55 -28.88
N VAL A 120 -13.12 -18.74 -28.01
CA VAL A 120 -13.81 -17.61 -27.34
C VAL A 120 -12.80 -16.80 -26.52
N ARG A 121 -11.87 -17.46 -25.83
CA ARG A 121 -10.78 -16.78 -25.11
C ARG A 121 -9.87 -15.97 -26.03
N HIS A 122 -9.46 -16.54 -27.16
CA HIS A 122 -8.57 -15.86 -28.11
C HIS A 122 -9.25 -14.62 -28.72
N ASP A 123 -10.54 -14.75 -29.06
CA ASP A 123 -11.34 -13.66 -29.60
C ASP A 123 -11.62 -12.59 -28.55
N ALA A 124 -11.87 -12.98 -27.30
CA ALA A 124 -12.01 -12.05 -26.18
C ALA A 124 -10.69 -11.32 -25.86
N GLU A 125 -9.54 -11.99 -25.93
CA GLU A 125 -8.21 -11.38 -25.78
C GLU A 125 -7.92 -10.36 -26.88
N THR A 126 -8.28 -10.69 -28.13
CA THR A 126 -8.14 -9.79 -29.28
C THR A 126 -9.03 -8.55 -29.11
N ALA A 127 -10.28 -8.74 -28.70
CA ALA A 127 -11.20 -7.63 -28.41
C ALA A 127 -10.74 -6.76 -27.23
N LEU A 128 -10.23 -7.37 -26.15
CA LEU A 128 -9.64 -6.66 -25.01
C LEU A 128 -8.49 -5.77 -25.44
N HIS A 129 -7.56 -6.32 -26.23
CA HIS A 129 -6.43 -5.54 -26.74
C HIS A 129 -6.92 -4.41 -27.65
N GLN A 130 -7.93 -4.65 -28.49
CA GLN A 130 -8.52 -3.61 -29.33
C GLN A 130 -9.12 -2.46 -28.49
N GLU A 131 -9.91 -2.77 -27.46
CA GLU A 131 -10.49 -1.75 -26.55
C GLU A 131 -9.41 -0.97 -25.81
N LEU A 132 -8.41 -1.66 -25.23
CA LEU A 132 -7.34 -0.99 -24.50
C LEU A 132 -6.42 -0.16 -25.41
N ALA A 133 -6.14 -0.62 -26.63
CA ALA A 133 -5.36 0.13 -27.61
C ALA A 133 -6.09 1.41 -28.02
N PHE A 134 -7.42 1.35 -28.18
CA PHE A 134 -8.24 2.52 -28.46
C PHE A 134 -8.29 3.50 -27.28
N ALA A 135 -8.45 3.01 -26.05
CA ALA A 135 -8.36 3.84 -24.84
C ALA A 135 -6.99 4.52 -24.71
N SER A 136 -5.90 3.80 -25.02
CA SER A 136 -4.55 4.36 -25.03
C SER A 136 -4.37 5.42 -26.13
N TYR A 137 -4.97 5.23 -27.30
CA TYR A 137 -4.96 6.22 -28.39
C TYR A 137 -5.66 7.52 -27.97
N LEU A 138 -6.75 7.41 -27.19
CA LEU A 138 -7.47 8.57 -26.63
C LEU A 138 -6.78 9.15 -25.37
N ASN A 139 -5.58 8.69 -25.02
CA ASN A 139 -4.79 9.16 -23.87
C ASN A 139 -5.48 8.94 -22.51
N ALA A 140 -6.28 7.88 -22.38
CA ALA A 140 -6.81 7.47 -21.08
C ALA A 140 -5.66 7.07 -20.15
N GLN A 141 -5.64 7.64 -18.94
CA GLN A 141 -4.59 7.34 -17.95
C GLN A 141 -4.79 5.98 -17.28
N CYS A 142 -6.05 5.57 -17.10
CA CYS A 142 -6.42 4.32 -16.47
C CYS A 142 -7.65 3.71 -17.15
N ALA A 143 -7.69 2.38 -17.27
CA ALA A 143 -8.86 1.63 -17.71
C ALA A 143 -9.28 0.61 -16.65
N ILE A 144 -10.58 0.43 -16.45
CA ILE A 144 -11.11 -0.57 -15.51
C ILE A 144 -11.46 -1.84 -16.30
N LEU A 145 -10.83 -2.94 -15.92
CA LEU A 145 -10.98 -4.25 -16.54
C LEU A 145 -12.17 -5.01 -15.94
N PRO A 146 -12.78 -5.93 -16.72
CA PRO A 146 -13.92 -6.72 -16.29
C PRO A 146 -13.59 -7.63 -15.11
N THR A 147 -14.63 -8.11 -14.45
CA THR A 147 -14.49 -9.07 -13.35
C THR A 147 -14.27 -10.47 -13.93
N PRO A 148 -13.30 -11.26 -13.44
CA PRO A 148 -13.18 -12.67 -13.80
C PRO A 148 -14.42 -13.46 -13.34
N ASN A 149 -15.00 -14.24 -14.25
CA ASN A 149 -16.25 -14.98 -14.07
C ASN A 149 -16.01 -16.45 -13.66
N ASN A 150 -14.93 -17.06 -14.15
CA ASN A 150 -14.57 -18.46 -13.98
C ASN A 150 -13.23 -18.61 -13.22
N ARG A 151 -13.32 -19.13 -12.00
CA ARG A 151 -12.15 -19.32 -11.12
C ARG A 151 -11.17 -20.37 -11.62
N THR A 152 -11.62 -21.34 -12.42
CA THR A 152 -10.77 -22.44 -12.90
C THR A 152 -9.79 -22.00 -13.99
N GLN A 153 -10.13 -20.98 -14.78
CA GLN A 153 -9.35 -20.48 -15.91
C GLN A 153 -8.74 -19.10 -15.68
N ILE A 154 -8.64 -18.67 -14.41
CA ILE A 154 -8.08 -17.38 -14.01
C ILE A 154 -6.65 -17.13 -14.56
N GLY A 155 -5.88 -18.20 -14.76
CA GLY A 155 -4.53 -18.10 -15.33
C GLY A 155 -4.54 -17.64 -16.79
N SER A 156 -5.60 -17.95 -17.54
CA SER A 156 -5.80 -17.48 -18.91
C SER A 156 -6.16 -15.98 -18.92
N PHE A 157 -7.07 -15.57 -18.04
CA PHE A 157 -7.41 -14.17 -17.80
C PHE A 157 -6.15 -13.34 -17.47
N ALA A 158 -5.33 -13.83 -16.52
CA ALA A 158 -4.11 -13.15 -16.12
C ALA A 158 -3.06 -13.06 -17.24
N ARG A 159 -2.95 -14.11 -18.09
CA ARG A 159 -2.05 -14.08 -19.25
C ARG A 159 -2.47 -13.04 -20.28
N ALA A 160 -3.77 -12.94 -20.56
CA ALA A 160 -4.31 -11.92 -21.47
C ALA A 160 -4.03 -10.50 -20.96
N ILE A 161 -4.23 -10.26 -19.65
CA ILE A 161 -3.87 -8.97 -19.02
C ILE A 161 -2.36 -8.70 -19.13
N ASN A 162 -1.52 -9.69 -18.85
CA ASN A 162 -0.07 -9.52 -18.95
C ASN A 162 0.37 -9.22 -20.39
N ALA A 163 -0.24 -9.86 -21.39
CA ALA A 163 0.01 -9.54 -22.80
C ALA A 163 -0.36 -8.07 -23.12
N CYS A 164 -1.52 -7.61 -22.66
CA CYS A 164 -1.95 -6.22 -22.83
C CYS A 164 -1.05 -5.23 -22.09
N LEU A 165 -0.58 -5.56 -20.88
CA LEU A 165 0.35 -4.73 -20.12
C LEU A 165 1.67 -4.53 -20.88
N ASN A 166 2.17 -5.58 -21.53
CA ASN A 166 3.38 -5.51 -22.34
C ASN A 166 3.18 -4.74 -23.65
N ALA A 167 1.99 -4.84 -24.27
CA ALA A 167 1.67 -4.14 -25.50
C ALA A 167 1.45 -2.62 -25.29
N ILE A 168 0.91 -2.22 -24.12
CA ILE A 168 0.52 -0.84 -23.83
C ILE A 168 1.35 -0.32 -22.64
N PRO A 169 2.41 0.48 -22.87
CA PRO A 169 3.40 0.78 -21.83
C PRO A 169 3.01 1.87 -20.81
N TYR A 170 2.05 2.75 -21.11
CA TYR A 170 1.80 3.97 -20.32
C TYR A 170 0.48 4.00 -19.55
N MET A 171 -0.48 3.15 -19.90
CA MET A 171 -1.79 3.13 -19.26
C MET A 171 -1.79 2.22 -18.02
N GLU A 172 -2.49 2.65 -16.97
CA GLU A 172 -2.73 1.83 -15.77
C GLU A 172 -3.99 0.97 -15.95
N PHE A 173 -3.95 -0.26 -15.46
CA PHE A 173 -5.09 -1.18 -15.53
C PHE A 173 -5.59 -1.48 -14.13
N SER A 174 -6.89 -1.28 -13.91
CA SER A 174 -7.52 -1.61 -12.64
C SER A 174 -8.47 -2.79 -12.80
N VAL A 175 -8.14 -3.94 -12.19
CA VAL A 175 -9.01 -5.12 -12.26
C VAL A 175 -10.14 -5.00 -11.25
N ARG A 176 -11.38 -5.17 -11.72
CA ARG A 176 -12.56 -5.20 -10.85
C ARG A 176 -12.65 -6.56 -10.16
N ILE A 177 -12.62 -6.60 -8.82
CA ILE A 177 -12.79 -7.83 -8.04
C ILE A 177 -13.76 -7.57 -6.88
N PRO A 178 -14.76 -8.42 -6.65
CA PRO A 178 -15.64 -8.32 -5.50
C PRO A 178 -14.90 -8.73 -4.22
N ILE A 179 -15.17 -8.03 -3.10
CA ILE A 179 -14.51 -8.32 -1.82
C ILE A 179 -14.86 -9.72 -1.30
N TYR A 180 -16.09 -10.18 -1.55
CA TYR A 180 -16.55 -11.52 -1.22
C TYR A 180 -17.59 -11.97 -2.23
N ASP A 181 -17.77 -13.29 -2.29
CA ASP A 181 -18.74 -13.91 -3.18
C ASP A 181 -20.11 -14.01 -2.50
N ALA A 182 -21.14 -13.42 -3.13
CA ALA A 182 -22.51 -13.50 -2.65
C ALA A 182 -23.05 -14.94 -2.62
N VAL A 183 -22.56 -15.81 -3.50
CA VAL A 183 -23.00 -17.22 -3.59
C VAL A 183 -22.49 -18.03 -2.39
N THR A 184 -21.30 -17.70 -1.87
CA THR A 184 -20.71 -18.37 -0.71
C THR A 184 -21.42 -17.98 0.61
N VAL A 185 -22.00 -16.79 0.69
CA VAL A 185 -22.69 -16.29 1.91
C VAL A 185 -24.14 -16.76 2.01
N MET A 186 -24.80 -17.06 0.88
CA MET A 186 -26.19 -17.56 0.87
C MET A 186 -26.34 -19.04 1.28
N GLN A 187 -25.26 -19.78 1.46
CA GLN A 187 -25.29 -21.14 2.04
C GLN A 187 -25.34 -21.12 3.59
N VAL A 188 -26.26 -20.32 4.15
CA VAL A 188 -26.74 -20.57 5.52
C VAL A 188 -27.82 -21.65 5.38
N PRO A 189 -27.79 -22.78 6.12
CA PRO A 189 -28.85 -23.77 6.04
C PRO A 189 -30.15 -23.06 6.39
N SER A 190 -31.11 -23.05 5.46
CA SER A 190 -32.46 -22.57 5.70
C SER A 190 -32.97 -23.26 6.96
N ARG A 191 -33.09 -22.53 8.06
CA ARG A 191 -33.81 -22.97 9.24
C ARG A 191 -35.24 -23.27 8.80
N SER A 192 -35.57 -24.54 8.69
CA SER A 192 -36.94 -25.05 8.64
C SER A 192 -37.78 -24.40 9.76
N PRO A 193 -39.06 -24.06 9.54
CA PRO A 193 -39.89 -23.46 10.58
C PRO A 193 -40.10 -24.44 11.74
N SER A 194 -40.00 -23.90 12.95
CA SER A 194 -39.98 -24.56 14.25
C SER A 194 -41.16 -25.51 14.57
N PRO A 195 -40.99 -26.41 15.56
CA PRO A 195 -41.89 -27.53 15.86
C PRO A 195 -42.98 -27.19 16.89
N ALA A 196 -44.07 -27.97 16.89
CA ALA A 196 -45.03 -28.03 18.00
C ALA A 196 -44.67 -29.19 18.96
N PRO A 197 -45.06 -29.12 20.25
CA PRO A 197 -44.38 -29.82 21.34
C PRO A 197 -45.02 -31.17 21.67
N ASP A 198 -44.24 -32.12 22.19
CA ASP A 198 -44.57 -32.76 23.47
C ASP A 198 -43.46 -33.69 24.00
N THR A 199 -42.96 -33.30 25.18
CA THR A 199 -42.42 -34.07 26.33
C THR A 199 -41.21 -35.04 26.24
N PRO A 200 -40.45 -35.22 27.35
CA PRO A 200 -39.03 -35.61 27.34
C PRO A 200 -38.77 -36.93 28.13
N PRO A 201 -37.53 -37.27 28.55
CA PRO A 201 -36.54 -38.04 27.79
C PRO A 201 -36.04 -39.30 28.55
N LYS A 202 -35.16 -40.11 27.94
CA LYS A 202 -34.00 -40.76 28.62
C LYS A 202 -33.12 -41.58 27.65
N SER A 203 -31.91 -41.05 27.41
CA SER A 203 -30.57 -41.67 27.34
C SER A 203 -30.43 -43.19 27.09
N ARG A 204 -29.54 -43.59 26.16
CA ARG A 204 -28.18 -44.11 26.47
C ARG A 204 -27.45 -44.68 25.21
N PHE A 205 -26.22 -44.21 24.99
CA PHE A 205 -25.00 -44.87 24.48
C PHE A 205 -25.04 -45.95 23.36
N SER A 206 -24.26 -45.72 22.29
CA SER A 206 -23.21 -46.62 21.71
C SER A 206 -22.79 -46.06 20.33
N VAL A 207 -21.53 -45.68 20.09
CA VAL A 207 -20.32 -46.46 19.73
C VAL A 207 -20.40 -47.19 18.38
N ALA A 208 -19.59 -46.67 17.45
CA ALA A 208 -18.82 -47.33 16.38
C ALA A 208 -19.49 -47.81 15.07
N SER A 209 -18.86 -47.32 13.99
CA SER A 209 -18.49 -48.02 12.74
C SER A 209 -19.59 -48.39 11.75
N THR A 210 -19.54 -47.75 10.58
CA THR A 210 -19.34 -48.45 9.30
C THR A 210 -18.73 -47.48 8.29
N VAL A 211 -17.60 -47.91 7.75
CA VAL A 211 -16.90 -47.35 6.59
C VAL A 211 -17.73 -47.67 5.36
N ASP A 212 -18.02 -46.67 4.54
CA ASP A 212 -18.41 -46.90 3.15
C ASP A 212 -17.54 -46.03 2.24
N LEU A 213 -16.67 -46.70 1.49
CA LEU A 213 -15.83 -46.11 0.45
C LEU A 213 -16.66 -46.02 -0.84
N GLY A 214 -17.00 -44.80 -1.24
CA GLY A 214 -17.60 -44.49 -2.53
C GLY A 214 -17.17 -43.12 -3.03
N SER A 215 -16.12 -43.09 -3.86
CA SER A 215 -15.71 -42.01 -4.77
C SER A 215 -15.80 -40.56 -4.25
N GLY A 216 -14.80 -40.16 -3.44
CA GLY A 216 -14.50 -38.75 -3.23
C GLY A 216 -13.62 -38.23 -4.36
N SER A 217 -14.20 -37.53 -5.34
CA SER A 217 -13.47 -36.43 -5.96
C SER A 217 -13.21 -35.39 -4.86
N PRO A 218 -11.98 -34.85 -4.71
CA PRO A 218 -11.74 -33.78 -3.75
C PRO A 218 -12.67 -32.61 -4.12
N PRO A 219 -13.26 -31.90 -3.14
CA PRO A 219 -14.10 -30.74 -3.44
C PRO A 219 -13.27 -29.79 -4.31
N GLU A 220 -13.79 -29.50 -5.51
CA GLU A 220 -13.19 -28.57 -6.46
C GLU A 220 -12.83 -27.27 -5.74
N SER A 221 -11.66 -26.74 -6.07
CA SER A 221 -10.98 -25.60 -5.43
C SER A 221 -11.92 -24.48 -4.96
N ASN A 222 -12.12 -24.38 -3.64
CA ASN A 222 -12.71 -23.20 -3.00
C ASN A 222 -11.72 -22.02 -3.04
N MET A 223 -11.38 -21.55 -4.24
CA MET A 223 -10.50 -20.41 -4.46
C MET A 223 -11.23 -19.14 -4.03
N THR A 224 -10.64 -18.36 -3.12
CA THR A 224 -11.25 -17.11 -2.63
C THR A 224 -11.06 -15.96 -3.62
N THR A 225 -11.83 -14.87 -3.46
CA THR A 225 -11.68 -13.67 -4.29
C THR A 225 -10.31 -13.01 -4.15
N TRP A 226 -9.68 -13.15 -2.98
CA TRP A 226 -8.30 -12.72 -2.77
C TRP A 226 -7.31 -13.62 -3.50
N ASP A 227 -7.49 -14.95 -3.49
CA ASP A 227 -6.63 -15.87 -4.26
C ASP A 227 -6.72 -15.62 -5.78
N MET A 228 -7.89 -15.15 -6.27
CA MET A 228 -8.05 -14.69 -7.65
C MET A 228 -7.14 -13.51 -7.95
N TRP A 229 -7.17 -12.48 -7.10
CA TRP A 229 -6.28 -11.32 -7.22
C TRP A 229 -4.81 -11.74 -7.14
N ASP A 230 -4.48 -12.61 -6.18
CA ASP A 230 -3.13 -13.11 -5.97
C ASP A 230 -2.56 -13.85 -7.19
N THR A 231 -3.40 -14.66 -7.83
CA THR A 231 -3.02 -15.37 -9.05
C THR A 231 -2.78 -14.39 -10.20
N ILE A 232 -3.66 -13.41 -10.38
CA ILE A 232 -3.55 -12.42 -11.47
C ILE A 232 -2.27 -11.60 -11.32
N ARG A 233 -2.04 -11.01 -10.15
CA ARG A 233 -0.86 -10.17 -9.90
C ARG A 233 0.44 -10.97 -10.00
N THR A 234 0.44 -12.24 -9.57
CA THR A 234 1.60 -13.11 -9.62
C THR A 234 2.00 -13.43 -11.06
N ILE A 235 1.03 -13.78 -11.92
CA ILE A 235 1.29 -14.02 -13.34
C ILE A 235 1.72 -12.74 -14.07
N CYS A 236 1.18 -11.59 -13.69
CA CYS A 236 1.59 -10.29 -14.22
C CYS A 236 2.93 -9.78 -13.65
N GLY A 237 3.64 -10.58 -12.85
CA GLY A 237 4.95 -10.22 -12.30
C GLY A 237 4.92 -9.02 -11.35
N TYR A 238 3.78 -8.79 -10.69
CA TYR A 238 3.57 -7.66 -9.78
C TYR A 238 3.82 -6.29 -10.42
N ASN A 239 3.32 -6.11 -11.65
CA ASN A 239 3.47 -4.85 -12.38
C ASN A 239 2.84 -3.68 -11.60
N PRO A 240 3.57 -2.56 -11.37
CA PRO A 240 3.06 -1.41 -10.62
C PRO A 240 1.86 -0.72 -11.29
N ARG A 241 1.67 -0.92 -12.61
CA ARG A 241 0.52 -0.38 -13.35
C ARG A 241 -0.76 -1.19 -13.16
N LEU A 242 -0.68 -2.37 -12.55
CA LEU A 242 -1.83 -3.21 -12.26
C LEU A 242 -2.35 -2.89 -10.86
N THR A 243 -3.50 -2.21 -10.80
CA THR A 243 -4.15 -1.85 -9.54
C THR A 243 -5.44 -2.63 -9.34
N LEU A 244 -5.96 -2.57 -8.11
CA LEU A 244 -7.19 -3.23 -7.73
C LEU A 244 -8.34 -2.24 -7.66
N SER A 245 -9.47 -2.60 -8.26
CA SER A 245 -10.75 -1.91 -8.10
C SER A 245 -11.69 -2.80 -7.30
N GLN A 246 -11.98 -2.42 -6.06
CA GLN A 246 -12.83 -3.21 -5.17
C GLN A 246 -14.30 -2.92 -5.41
N SER A 247 -15.07 -3.97 -5.66
CA SER A 247 -16.52 -3.90 -5.69
C SER A 247 -17.13 -4.29 -4.33
N LEU A 248 -17.84 -3.34 -3.72
CA LEU A 248 -18.65 -3.54 -2.51
C LEU A 248 -20.10 -3.78 -2.92
N ASP A 249 -20.43 -4.92 -3.52
CA ASP A 249 -21.84 -5.32 -3.58
C ASP A 249 -22.26 -5.85 -2.20
N LEU A 250 -22.82 -4.97 -1.37
CA LEU A 250 -23.26 -5.27 -0.01
C LEU A 250 -24.69 -5.80 0.08
N THR A 251 -25.19 -6.45 -0.97
CA THR A 251 -26.45 -7.17 -0.90
C THR A 251 -26.44 -8.21 0.24
N PRO A 252 -25.32 -8.91 0.51
CA PRO A 252 -25.08 -9.61 1.79
C PRO A 252 -24.38 -8.73 2.86
N PRO A 253 -24.53 -9.03 4.16
CA PRO A 253 -23.76 -8.34 5.20
C PRO A 253 -22.26 -8.64 5.04
N LEU A 254 -21.42 -7.62 5.24
CA LEU A 254 -19.97 -7.75 5.25
C LEU A 254 -19.51 -8.95 6.11
N PRO A 255 -18.53 -9.73 5.65
CA PRO A 255 -18.00 -10.83 6.45
C PRO A 255 -17.50 -10.29 7.79
N LEU A 256 -17.98 -10.90 8.88
CA LEU A 256 -17.63 -10.51 10.25
C LEU A 256 -16.16 -10.76 10.60
N SER A 257 -15.43 -11.49 9.75
CA SER A 257 -14.02 -11.77 9.93
C SER A 257 -13.17 -10.57 9.48
N SER A 258 -12.60 -9.85 10.46
CA SER A 258 -11.65 -8.77 10.21
C SER A 258 -10.43 -9.22 9.41
N THR A 259 -10.07 -10.51 9.45
CA THR A 259 -8.91 -11.06 8.73
C THR A 259 -9.04 -10.92 7.22
N VAL A 260 -10.22 -11.18 6.64
CA VAL A 260 -10.42 -11.08 5.19
C VAL A 260 -10.35 -9.62 4.73
N LEU A 261 -10.96 -8.71 5.50
CA LEU A 261 -10.95 -7.28 5.20
C LEU A 261 -9.54 -6.67 5.35
N ASN A 262 -8.75 -7.15 6.32
CA ASN A 262 -7.39 -6.67 6.54
C ASN A 262 -6.41 -7.11 5.43
N GLN A 263 -6.64 -8.26 4.78
CA GLN A 263 -5.83 -8.68 3.62
C GLN A 263 -5.89 -7.63 2.51
N TRP A 264 -7.08 -7.11 2.25
CA TRP A 264 -7.33 -6.11 1.23
C TRP A 264 -6.72 -4.73 1.52
N LEU A 265 -6.45 -4.40 2.79
CA LEU A 265 -5.78 -3.14 3.17
C LEU A 265 -4.30 -3.10 2.75
N ALA A 266 -3.68 -4.27 2.54
CA ALA A 266 -2.28 -4.39 2.11
C ALA A 266 -2.11 -4.39 0.58
N GLU A 267 -3.22 -4.36 -0.17
CA GLU A 267 -3.24 -4.43 -1.63
C GLU A 267 -3.34 -3.03 -2.27
N PRO A 268 -2.91 -2.86 -3.54
CA PRO A 268 -2.94 -1.56 -4.24
C PRO A 268 -4.36 -1.20 -4.70
N VAL A 269 -5.24 -0.87 -3.76
CA VAL A 269 -6.63 -0.46 -4.02
C VAL A 269 -6.66 0.97 -4.55
N ARG A 270 -7.18 1.15 -5.77
CA ARG A 270 -7.31 2.47 -6.42
C ARG A 270 -8.74 2.96 -6.46
N TYR A 271 -9.70 2.07 -6.75
CA TYR A 271 -11.11 2.42 -6.87
C TYR A 271 -11.97 1.58 -5.92
N LEU A 272 -13.00 2.22 -5.38
CA LEU A 272 -14.01 1.57 -4.53
C LEU A 272 -15.39 1.80 -5.14
N TRP A 273 -16.06 0.73 -5.56
CA TRP A 273 -17.40 0.79 -6.14
C TRP A 273 -18.44 0.65 -5.05
N LEU A 274 -19.34 1.64 -4.97
CA LEU A 274 -20.43 1.69 -4.00
C LEU A 274 -21.78 1.73 -4.72
N PRO A 275 -22.41 0.57 -4.97
CA PRO A 275 -23.75 0.50 -5.53
C PRO A 275 -24.77 1.20 -4.62
N ALA A 276 -25.80 1.81 -5.22
CA ALA A 276 -26.88 2.45 -4.46
C ALA A 276 -27.61 1.47 -3.51
N SER A 277 -27.64 0.18 -3.86
CA SER A 277 -28.19 -0.91 -3.02
C SER A 277 -27.47 -1.08 -1.68
N THR A 278 -26.25 -0.54 -1.54
CA THR A 278 -25.46 -0.61 -0.30
C THR A 278 -25.98 0.34 0.79
N PHE A 279 -26.76 1.36 0.42
CA PHE A 279 -27.28 2.34 1.36
C PHE A 279 -28.58 1.86 2.00
N ILE A 280 -28.66 2.00 3.32
CA ILE A 280 -29.88 1.73 4.10
C ILE A 280 -30.53 3.05 4.51
N ALA A 281 -31.86 3.10 4.59
CA ALA A 281 -32.55 4.29 5.07
C ALA A 281 -32.39 4.44 6.60
N ASN A 282 -32.05 5.63 7.07
CA ASN A 282 -32.11 5.96 8.50
C ASN A 282 -33.55 6.25 8.94
N ALA A 283 -33.76 6.50 10.24
CA ALA A 283 -35.09 6.82 10.79
C ALA A 283 -35.75 8.09 10.19
N LYS A 284 -34.98 8.93 9.50
CA LYS A 284 -35.44 10.14 8.81
C LYS A 284 -35.56 9.95 7.29
N GLY A 285 -35.34 8.73 6.78
CA GLY A 285 -35.43 8.40 5.36
C GLY A 285 -34.18 8.74 4.52
N TYR A 286 -33.08 9.21 5.12
CA TYR A 286 -31.84 9.49 4.39
C TYR A 286 -31.01 8.22 4.19
N PRO A 287 -30.35 8.06 3.02
CA PRO A 287 -29.45 6.94 2.77
C PRO A 287 -28.20 7.04 3.64
N VAL A 288 -27.91 5.99 4.40
CA VAL A 288 -26.72 5.86 5.25
C VAL A 288 -26.08 4.49 5.06
N LEU A 289 -24.78 4.40 5.30
CA LEU A 289 -24.06 3.13 5.23
C LEU A 289 -24.20 2.33 6.54
N PRO A 290 -24.24 0.99 6.50
CA PRO A 290 -24.14 0.15 7.69
C PRO A 290 -22.86 0.40 8.49
N LYS A 291 -22.89 0.20 9.82
CA LYS A 291 -21.74 0.50 10.70
C LYS A 291 -20.47 -0.27 10.33
N GLY A 292 -20.59 -1.54 9.93
CA GLY A 292 -19.44 -2.35 9.48
C GLY A 292 -18.78 -1.74 8.24
N THR A 293 -19.58 -1.34 7.26
CA THR A 293 -19.12 -0.68 6.02
C THR A 293 -18.47 0.66 6.30
N GLN A 294 -19.05 1.46 7.20
CA GLN A 294 -18.43 2.71 7.61
C GLN A 294 -17.05 2.50 8.25
N SER A 295 -16.88 1.43 9.05
CA SER A 295 -15.56 1.11 9.62
C SER A 295 -14.57 0.75 8.53
N PHE A 296 -14.92 -0.17 7.65
CA PHE A 296 -14.06 -0.63 6.57
C PHE A 296 -13.66 0.51 5.61
N ILE A 297 -14.63 1.35 5.21
CA ILE A 297 -14.38 2.53 4.40
C ILE A 297 -13.45 3.50 5.13
N ARG A 298 -13.66 3.75 6.43
CA ARG A 298 -12.74 4.58 7.23
C ARG A 298 -11.34 3.99 7.33
N ASP A 299 -11.21 2.65 7.37
CA ASP A 299 -9.92 1.98 7.41
C ASP A 299 -9.18 2.11 6.07
N ILE A 300 -9.88 1.99 4.93
CA ILE A 300 -9.33 2.27 3.59
C ILE A 300 -8.94 3.75 3.46
N PHE A 301 -9.84 4.66 3.83
CA PHE A 301 -9.61 6.10 3.74
C PHE A 301 -8.82 6.68 4.91
N LYS A 302 -8.23 5.85 5.78
CA LYS A 302 -7.55 6.30 7.01
C LYS A 302 -6.45 7.33 6.73
N HIS A 303 -5.81 7.24 5.57
CA HIS A 303 -4.75 8.16 5.13
C HIS A 303 -5.24 9.31 4.24
N LEU A 304 -6.53 9.32 3.85
CA LEU A 304 -7.12 10.29 2.92
C LEU A 304 -8.22 11.16 3.55
N GLU A 305 -8.86 10.68 4.61
CA GLU A 305 -9.94 11.37 5.32
C GLU A 305 -9.35 12.49 6.20
N LYS A 306 -9.68 13.75 5.89
CA LYS A 306 -9.23 14.95 6.63
C LYS A 306 -9.55 14.90 8.14
N THR A 307 -10.61 14.19 8.51
CA THR A 307 -11.07 14.05 9.90
C THR A 307 -10.43 12.89 10.65
N SER A 308 -9.72 12.00 9.96
CA SER A 308 -8.99 10.89 10.58
C SER A 308 -7.94 11.39 11.56
N SER A 309 -7.67 10.60 12.60
CA SER A 309 -6.61 10.90 13.57
C SER A 309 -5.25 11.00 12.90
N PHE A 310 -4.99 10.15 11.90
CA PHE A 310 -3.74 10.15 11.13
C PHE A 310 -3.55 11.44 10.34
N VAL A 311 -4.53 11.86 9.54
CA VAL A 311 -4.40 13.07 8.72
C VAL A 311 -4.34 14.32 9.61
N LYS A 312 -5.12 14.36 10.70
CA LYS A 312 -5.00 15.44 11.70
C LYS A 312 -3.60 15.50 12.31
N ALA A 313 -3.05 14.36 12.73
CA ALA A 313 -1.69 14.28 13.23
C ALA A 313 -0.70 14.75 12.15
N ALA A 314 -0.84 14.30 10.91
CA ALA A 314 0.00 14.71 9.79
C ALA A 314 -0.05 16.22 9.54
N THR A 315 -1.20 16.89 9.74
CA THR A 315 -1.31 18.35 9.58
C THR A 315 -0.91 19.16 10.81
N THR A 316 -0.67 18.51 11.95
CA THR A 316 -0.35 19.18 13.23
C THR A 316 1.16 19.31 13.37
N VAL A 317 1.67 20.54 13.46
CA VAL A 317 3.11 20.79 13.61
C VAL A 317 3.66 20.15 14.88
N GLY A 318 4.77 19.43 14.76
CA GLY A 318 5.47 18.80 15.88
C GLY A 318 5.07 17.35 16.20
N THR A 319 4.15 16.77 15.43
CA THR A 319 3.87 15.32 15.47
C THR A 319 4.85 14.55 14.57
N VAL A 320 5.00 13.25 14.83
CA VAL A 320 5.82 12.36 13.98
C VAL A 320 5.23 12.27 12.58
N GLU A 321 3.89 12.18 12.47
CA GLU A 321 3.18 12.08 11.20
C GLU A 321 3.37 13.34 10.33
N ASN A 322 3.49 14.52 10.95
CA ASN A 322 3.77 15.76 10.22
C ASN A 322 5.20 15.80 9.69
N PHE A 323 6.16 15.33 10.49
CA PHE A 323 7.55 15.23 10.09
C PHE A 323 7.78 14.16 9.00
N ALA A 324 7.06 13.03 9.07
CA ALA A 324 7.17 11.92 8.13
C ALA A 324 6.41 12.16 6.79
N GLN A 325 5.83 13.34 6.56
CA GLN A 325 5.17 13.66 5.30
C GLN A 325 6.12 13.55 4.10
N GLY A 326 5.71 12.79 3.09
CA GLY A 326 6.51 12.52 1.90
C GLY A 326 7.44 11.30 2.02
N TYR A 327 7.57 10.72 3.23
CA TYR A 327 8.34 9.50 3.48
C TYR A 327 7.46 8.25 3.63
N GLN A 328 6.14 8.36 3.41
CA GLN A 328 5.25 7.19 3.48
C GLN A 328 5.58 6.19 2.38
N ASP A 329 5.93 4.96 2.78
CA ASP A 329 6.40 3.90 1.89
C ASP A 329 7.53 4.38 0.96
N TYR A 330 8.44 5.22 1.45
CA TYR A 330 9.62 5.63 0.70
C TYR A 330 10.84 4.87 1.22
N LEU A 331 11.36 3.94 0.43
CA LEU A 331 12.52 3.13 0.79
C LEU A 331 13.80 3.97 0.81
N GLN A 332 14.54 3.91 1.92
CA GLN A 332 15.80 4.63 2.10
C GLN A 332 16.91 3.65 2.47
N ALA A 333 18.15 3.90 2.05
CA ALA A 333 19.24 3.09 2.57
C ALA A 333 19.52 3.49 4.03
N PRO A 334 19.70 2.53 4.96
CA PRO A 334 20.14 2.83 6.32
C PRO A 334 21.47 3.60 6.29
N LEU A 335 21.60 4.58 7.17
CA LEU A 335 22.81 5.38 7.27
C LEU A 335 23.98 4.50 7.72
N GLN A 336 25.20 4.87 7.31
CA GLN A 336 26.44 4.21 7.71
C GLN A 336 27.45 5.22 8.27
N PRO A 337 27.18 5.83 9.46
CA PRO A 337 28.02 6.92 9.98
C PRO A 337 29.46 6.52 10.29
N LEU A 338 29.72 5.21 10.50
CA LEU A 338 31.08 4.70 10.69
C LEU A 338 31.90 4.71 9.39
N MET A 339 31.28 4.30 8.29
CA MET A 339 31.93 4.25 6.97
C MET A 339 31.97 5.63 6.30
N ASP A 340 30.87 6.37 6.37
CA ASP A 340 30.68 7.62 5.66
C ASP A 340 30.69 8.84 6.59
N ASN A 341 31.18 9.98 6.07
CA ASN A 341 31.07 11.25 6.78
C ASN A 341 29.71 11.88 6.48
N LEU A 342 28.84 11.93 7.48
CA LEU A 342 27.51 12.51 7.34
C LEU A 342 27.57 14.00 6.97
N GLN A 343 26.57 14.42 6.18
CA GLN A 343 26.41 15.81 5.77
C GLN A 343 25.80 16.65 6.90
N SER A 344 26.04 17.97 6.88
CA SER A 344 25.51 18.87 7.91
C SER A 344 23.99 18.86 7.99
N ILE A 345 23.27 18.66 6.88
CA ILE A 345 21.81 18.58 6.88
C ILE A 345 21.31 17.36 7.65
N THR A 346 22.01 16.22 7.57
CA THR A 346 21.68 15.00 8.30
C THR A 346 21.75 15.23 9.82
N TYR A 347 22.81 15.89 10.30
CA TYR A 347 22.91 16.27 11.71
C TYR A 347 21.81 17.25 12.14
N GLN A 348 21.44 18.20 11.27
CA GLN A 348 20.35 19.12 11.56
C GLN A 348 19.02 18.39 11.75
N THR A 349 18.73 17.40 10.91
CA THR A 349 17.56 16.54 11.06
C THR A 349 17.60 15.77 12.39
N PHE A 350 18.75 15.20 12.76
CA PHE A 350 18.91 14.52 14.06
C PHE A 350 18.70 15.45 15.26
N GLU A 351 19.04 16.72 15.14
CA GLU A 351 18.91 17.72 16.19
C GLU A 351 17.49 18.22 16.41
N GLN A 352 16.60 17.99 15.42
CA GLN A 352 15.19 18.35 15.52
C GLN A 352 14.36 17.44 16.42
N ASP A 353 14.90 16.31 16.90
CA ASP A 353 14.22 15.43 17.85
C ASP A 353 14.44 15.91 19.31
N PRO A 354 13.46 16.58 19.95
CA PRO A 354 13.62 17.05 21.32
C PRO A 354 13.53 15.92 22.35
N VAL A 355 12.87 14.80 22.02
CA VAL A 355 12.60 13.70 22.95
C VAL A 355 13.88 12.89 23.15
N LYS A 356 14.61 12.59 22.07
CA LYS A 356 15.91 11.90 22.13
C LYS A 356 16.85 12.58 23.10
N TYR A 357 17.16 13.86 22.88
CA TYR A 357 18.13 14.59 23.71
C TYR A 357 17.64 14.85 25.14
N ARG A 358 16.33 14.97 25.37
CA ARG A 358 15.77 15.06 26.72
C ARG A 358 15.98 13.77 27.50
N ASN A 359 15.77 12.61 26.86
CA ASN A 359 15.98 11.31 27.51
C ASN A 359 17.45 11.06 27.80
N TYR A 360 18.36 11.44 26.90
CA TYR A 360 19.80 11.41 27.18
C TYR A 360 20.19 12.32 28.35
N GLU A 361 19.66 13.56 28.40
CA GLU A 361 19.91 14.48 29.52
C GLU A 361 19.43 13.89 30.87
N GLU A 362 18.25 13.27 30.89
CA GLU A 362 17.72 12.63 32.10
C GLU A 362 18.54 11.40 32.50
N ALA A 363 18.94 10.56 31.55
CA ALA A 363 19.78 9.39 31.82
C ALA A 363 21.14 9.78 32.42
N ILE A 364 21.78 10.83 31.88
CA ILE A 364 23.04 11.37 32.42
C ILE A 364 22.80 11.96 33.81
N TYR A 365 21.73 12.73 34.01
CA TYR A 365 21.39 13.31 35.31
C TYR A 365 21.20 12.24 36.40
N LEU A 366 20.49 11.15 36.09
CA LEU A 366 20.30 10.03 37.01
C LEU A 366 21.62 9.31 37.31
N ALA A 367 22.43 9.04 36.28
CA ALA A 367 23.75 8.43 36.47
C ALA A 367 24.69 9.28 37.34
N LEU A 368 24.64 10.61 37.20
CA LEU A 368 25.41 11.54 38.04
C LEU A 368 24.90 11.59 39.48
N LYS A 369 23.59 11.45 39.69
CA LYS A 369 22.97 11.46 41.02
C LYS A 369 23.27 10.18 41.81
N ASP A 370 23.34 9.06 41.13
CA ASP A 370 23.63 7.75 41.73
C ASP A 370 25.14 7.55 41.99
N TRP A 371 25.98 8.48 41.53
CA TRP A 371 27.43 8.43 41.71
C TRP A 371 27.83 8.89 43.12
N ASP A 372 28.18 7.95 44.00
CA ASP A 372 28.46 8.19 45.44
C ASP A 372 29.92 8.61 45.73
N LYS A 373 30.75 8.82 44.69
CA LYS A 373 32.18 9.12 44.86
C LYS A 373 32.45 10.64 44.92
N PRO A 374 33.27 11.12 45.86
CA PRO A 374 33.59 12.54 46.03
C PRO A 374 34.62 13.09 45.03
N GLU A 375 35.02 12.29 44.03
CA GLU A 375 36.00 12.69 43.01
C GLU A 375 35.32 13.42 41.85
N LYS A 376 36.08 14.25 41.11
CA LYS A 376 35.60 14.92 39.91
C LYS A 376 35.19 13.88 38.86
N ILE A 377 33.93 13.92 38.42
CA ILE A 377 33.37 12.92 37.50
C ILE A 377 33.83 13.22 36.07
N THR A 378 34.22 12.19 35.34
CA THR A 378 34.68 12.30 33.94
C THR A 378 33.70 11.62 32.99
N ILE A 379 33.21 12.36 32.00
CA ILE A 379 32.24 11.89 30.99
C ILE A 379 32.90 11.89 29.61
N CYS A 380 32.79 10.81 28.85
CA CYS A 380 33.19 10.78 27.44
C CYS A 380 31.95 10.69 26.54
N VAL A 381 31.74 11.70 25.70
CA VAL A 381 30.78 11.65 24.60
C VAL A 381 31.47 11.06 23.37
N ALA A 382 31.21 9.78 23.10
CA ALA A 382 31.78 9.03 22.00
C ALA A 382 30.89 9.15 20.75
N GLY A 383 31.38 9.84 19.70
CA GLY A 383 30.57 10.21 18.55
C GLY A 383 29.79 11.51 18.80
N ALA A 384 30.49 12.60 19.10
CA ALA A 384 29.87 13.85 19.54
C ALA A 384 29.05 14.58 18.44
N GLY A 385 29.26 14.26 17.16
CA GLY A 385 28.61 14.92 16.03
C GLY A 385 28.85 16.42 16.05
N ARG A 386 27.78 17.23 15.98
CA ARG A 386 27.85 18.70 16.15
C ARG A 386 27.71 19.15 17.62
N GLY A 387 27.74 18.22 18.56
CA GLY A 387 27.75 18.45 20.00
C GLY A 387 26.40 18.61 20.73
N PRO A 388 25.24 18.15 20.24
CA PRO A 388 24.01 18.25 21.03
C PRO A 388 24.11 17.44 22.34
N LEU A 389 24.71 16.25 22.32
CA LEU A 389 24.93 15.43 23.53
C LEU A 389 25.93 16.05 24.50
N VAL A 390 26.96 16.73 24.00
CA VAL A 390 27.90 17.50 24.85
C VAL A 390 27.14 18.58 25.61
N ALA A 391 26.31 19.35 24.90
CA ALA A 391 25.49 20.40 25.52
C ALA A 391 24.49 19.86 26.54
N ARG A 392 23.88 18.70 26.28
CA ARG A 392 22.97 18.03 27.21
C ARG A 392 23.70 17.47 28.43
N SER A 393 24.91 16.95 28.25
CA SER A 393 25.77 16.51 29.34
C SER A 393 26.09 17.66 30.29
N LEU A 394 26.47 18.83 29.75
CA LEU A 394 26.73 20.03 30.57
C LEU A 394 25.49 20.51 31.34
N LYS A 395 24.30 20.50 30.70
CA LYS A 395 23.04 20.83 31.39
C LYS A 395 22.71 19.84 32.50
N ALA A 396 22.93 18.54 32.27
CA ALA A 396 22.71 17.51 33.28
C ALA A 396 23.67 17.70 34.48
N ILE A 397 24.93 18.05 34.23
CA ILE A 397 25.94 18.37 35.25
C ILE A 397 25.49 19.58 36.09
N GLU A 398 25.06 20.67 35.45
CA GLU A 398 24.56 21.87 36.14
C GLU A 398 23.31 21.58 36.97
N ARG A 399 22.41 20.73 36.46
CA ARG A 399 21.19 20.30 37.18
C ARG A 399 21.52 19.39 38.37
N ALA A 400 22.50 18.51 38.24
CA ALA A 400 22.97 17.63 39.31
C ALA A 400 23.82 18.37 40.35
N LYS A 401 24.36 19.56 40.03
CA LYS A 401 25.27 20.36 40.87
C LYS A 401 26.53 19.58 41.28
N VAL A 402 27.05 18.79 40.36
CA VAL A 402 28.29 18.01 40.52
C VAL A 402 29.43 18.66 39.74
N ASP A 403 30.67 18.49 40.20
CA ASP A 403 31.84 18.89 39.42
C ASP A 403 32.22 17.76 38.45
N ALA A 404 32.13 18.04 37.15
CA ALA A 404 32.38 17.04 36.12
C ALA A 404 33.10 17.65 34.90
N PHE A 405 33.86 16.81 34.20
CA PHE A 405 34.62 17.15 33.01
C PHE A 405 34.18 16.30 31.82
N VAL A 406 34.06 16.89 30.64
CA VAL A 406 33.56 16.20 29.43
C VAL A 406 34.65 16.08 28.36
N TYR A 407 34.94 14.86 27.94
CA TYR A 407 35.68 14.55 26.72
C TYR A 407 34.70 14.38 25.55
N ALA A 408 34.91 15.08 24.45
CA ALA A 408 34.10 14.92 23.23
C ALA A 408 34.96 14.30 22.12
N VAL A 409 34.62 13.07 21.73
CA VAL A 409 35.34 12.30 20.70
C VAL A 409 34.54 12.32 19.40
N GLU A 410 35.19 12.72 18.30
CA GLU A 410 34.58 12.72 16.97
C GLU A 410 35.63 12.37 15.89
N LYS A 411 35.24 11.50 14.95
CA LYS A 411 36.09 11.09 13.82
C LYS A 411 35.88 11.94 12.57
N ASN A 412 34.67 12.45 12.36
CA ASN A 412 34.29 13.19 11.16
C ASN A 412 34.98 14.56 11.20
N PRO A 413 35.92 14.84 10.29
CA PRO A 413 36.67 16.10 10.31
C PRO A 413 35.77 17.32 10.12
N ASN A 414 34.65 17.18 9.40
CA ASN A 414 33.74 18.30 9.14
C ASN A 414 32.90 18.65 10.38
N ALA A 415 32.37 17.63 11.07
CA ALA A 415 31.65 17.83 12.33
C ALA A 415 32.58 18.38 13.42
N TYR A 416 33.85 17.94 13.42
CA TYR A 416 34.88 18.43 14.34
C TYR A 416 35.10 19.94 14.26
N VAL A 417 35.06 20.54 13.07
CA VAL A 417 35.12 22.02 12.92
C VAL A 417 33.97 22.71 13.65
N THR A 418 32.77 22.13 13.63
CA THR A 418 31.61 22.68 14.35
C THR A 418 31.80 22.55 15.86
N LEU A 419 32.35 21.43 16.33
CA LEU A 419 32.71 21.24 17.74
C LEU A 419 33.76 22.25 18.20
N GLN A 420 34.78 22.54 17.38
CA GLN A 420 35.81 23.54 17.70
C GLN A 420 35.21 24.94 17.88
N GLU A 421 34.29 25.33 17.00
CA GLU A 421 33.61 26.63 17.13
C GLU A 421 32.77 26.71 18.40
N ARG A 422 31.99 25.66 18.71
CA ARG A 422 31.18 25.59 19.93
C ARG A 422 32.01 25.52 21.20
N HIS A 423 33.14 24.82 21.15
CA HIS A 423 34.09 24.77 22.26
C HIS A 423 34.66 26.17 22.58
N ARG A 424 35.06 26.92 21.55
CA ARG A 424 35.57 28.30 21.68
C ARG A 424 34.51 29.29 22.18
N THR A 425 33.26 29.11 21.77
CA THR A 425 32.19 30.11 22.01
C THR A 425 31.31 29.80 23.23
N GLU A 426 31.07 28.53 23.54
CA GLU A 426 30.08 28.09 24.53
C GLU A 426 30.70 27.38 25.73
N TRP A 427 31.66 26.46 25.52
CA TRP A 427 32.01 25.47 26.54
C TRP A 427 33.29 25.80 27.33
N GLY A 428 34.32 26.30 26.65
CA GLY A 428 35.62 26.59 27.24
C GLY A 428 36.45 25.36 27.61
N ASP A 429 37.76 25.58 27.84
CA ASP A 429 38.74 24.53 28.15
C ASP A 429 38.57 23.88 29.53
N GLU A 430 37.94 24.58 30.47
CA GLU A 430 37.79 24.09 31.85
C GLU A 430 36.73 22.99 31.99
N LYS A 431 35.73 22.98 31.09
CA LYS A 431 34.59 22.05 31.13
C LYS A 431 34.67 20.95 30.07
N VAL A 432 35.21 21.25 28.89
CA VAL A 432 35.20 20.32 27.74
C VAL A 432 36.57 20.25 27.07
N LYS A 433 37.01 19.02 26.74
CA LYS A 433 38.17 18.77 25.88
C LYS A 433 37.78 17.97 24.66
N LEU A 434 38.10 18.50 23.49
CA LEU A 434 37.87 17.85 22.20
C LEU A 434 39.00 16.87 21.89
N LEU A 435 38.64 15.69 21.39
CA LEU A 435 39.57 14.68 20.90
C LEU A 435 39.17 14.27 19.48
N TYR A 436 40.06 14.50 18.52
CA TYR A 436 39.85 14.11 17.14
C TYR A 436 40.38 12.69 16.89
N GLY A 437 39.52 11.80 16.42
CA GLY A 437 39.90 10.45 16.04
C GLY A 437 38.78 9.43 16.18
N ASP A 438 39.06 8.22 15.71
CA ASP A 438 38.18 7.07 15.88
C ASP A 438 38.30 6.53 17.31
N MET A 439 37.17 6.39 18.02
CA MET A 439 37.13 5.89 19.39
C MET A 439 37.77 4.51 19.58
N ARG A 440 37.85 3.69 18.51
CA ARG A 440 38.43 2.34 18.56
C ARG A 440 39.95 2.34 18.66
N SER A 441 40.61 3.38 18.15
CA SER A 441 42.07 3.49 18.12
C SER A 441 42.62 4.65 18.95
N LEU A 442 41.78 5.65 19.25
CA LEU A 442 42.17 6.81 20.04
C LEU A 442 42.52 6.39 21.47
N ASP A 443 43.50 7.05 22.08
CA ASP A 443 43.80 6.93 23.50
C ASP A 443 43.30 8.18 24.24
N VAL A 444 42.47 7.98 25.26
CA VAL A 444 41.96 9.06 26.11
C VAL A 444 42.96 9.30 27.25
N PRO A 445 43.22 10.57 27.65
CA PRO A 445 44.25 10.89 28.65
C PRO A 445 44.05 10.20 30.01
N GLU A 446 42.79 9.93 30.37
CA GLU A 446 42.41 9.25 31.59
C GLU A 446 41.20 8.34 31.35
N LYS A 447 41.00 7.37 32.23
CA LYS A 447 39.78 6.54 32.18
C LYS A 447 38.58 7.35 32.69
N VAL A 448 37.45 7.19 32.02
CA VAL A 448 36.21 7.92 32.29
C VAL A 448 35.24 7.12 33.15
N ASP A 449 34.44 7.85 33.93
CA ASP A 449 33.38 7.32 34.78
C ASP A 449 32.11 6.99 33.97
N ILE A 450 31.77 7.84 32.99
CA ILE A 450 30.57 7.66 32.17
C ILE A 450 30.94 7.77 30.68
N VAL A 451 30.54 6.80 29.87
CA VAL A 451 30.58 6.90 28.40
C VAL A 451 29.16 7.13 27.90
N VAL A 452 28.97 8.16 27.09
CA VAL A 452 27.71 8.49 26.42
C VAL A 452 27.92 8.36 24.91
N SER A 453 27.07 7.61 24.24
CA SER A 453 27.12 7.44 22.78
C SER A 453 25.71 7.41 22.20
N GLU A 454 25.60 7.76 20.92
CA GLU A 454 24.36 7.63 20.15
C GLU A 454 24.77 7.18 18.74
N LEU A 455 24.95 5.86 18.61
CA LEU A 455 25.44 5.17 17.41
C LEU A 455 24.42 4.13 16.94
N LEU A 456 23.13 4.36 17.26
CA LEU A 456 22.07 3.38 17.05
C LEU A 456 21.39 3.66 15.72
N GLY A 457 21.28 2.62 14.88
CA GLY A 457 20.40 2.66 13.72
C GLY A 457 18.98 2.21 14.07
N SER A 458 18.10 2.19 13.07
CA SER A 458 16.70 1.72 13.23
C SER A 458 16.59 0.28 13.76
N PHE A 459 17.60 -0.55 13.50
CA PHE A 459 17.67 -1.94 13.96
C PHE A 459 18.61 -2.11 15.16
N GLY A 460 18.96 -1.02 15.86
CA GLY A 460 19.86 -1.04 17.00
C GLY A 460 21.33 -1.07 16.58
N ASP A 461 21.86 -2.26 16.31
CA ASP A 461 23.29 -2.50 16.03
C ASP A 461 23.71 -2.29 14.57
N ASN A 462 22.78 -2.01 13.65
CA ASN A 462 23.07 -1.89 12.21
C ASN A 462 23.97 -0.68 11.80
N GLU A 463 24.30 0.19 12.76
CA GLU A 463 25.30 1.26 12.61
C GLU A 463 26.63 0.95 13.32
N LEU A 464 26.86 -0.31 13.66
CA LEU A 464 28.09 -0.84 14.26
C LEU A 464 28.40 -0.26 15.66
N SER A 465 27.35 0.03 16.42
CA SER A 465 27.43 0.44 17.83
C SER A 465 28.25 -0.55 18.67
N PRO A 466 28.04 -1.89 18.60
CA PRO A 466 28.84 -2.84 19.37
C PRO A 466 30.34 -2.73 19.09
N GLU A 467 30.75 -2.71 17.82
CA GLU A 467 32.16 -2.66 17.42
C GLU A 467 32.82 -1.33 17.81
N CYS A 468 32.07 -0.24 17.76
CA CYS A 468 32.53 1.07 18.21
C CYS A 468 32.73 1.10 19.73
N LEU A 469 31.73 0.62 20.48
CA LEU A 469 31.74 0.63 21.93
C LEU A 469 32.71 -0.39 22.51
N ASP A 470 32.91 -1.55 21.91
CA ASP A 470 33.93 -2.52 22.33
C ASP A 470 35.33 -1.89 22.32
N GLY A 471 35.64 -1.11 21.29
CA GLY A 471 36.88 -0.32 21.23
C GLY A 471 36.91 0.84 22.24
N GLY A 472 35.76 1.47 22.46
CA GLY A 472 35.56 2.58 23.40
C GLY A 472 35.51 2.17 24.88
N MET A 473 35.23 0.90 25.21
CA MET A 473 35.22 0.38 26.59
C MET A 473 36.61 0.46 27.23
N ARG A 474 37.67 0.62 26.44
CA ARG A 474 39.03 0.93 26.93
C ARG A 474 39.06 2.25 27.72
N PHE A 475 38.16 3.18 27.40
CA PHE A 475 38.05 4.46 28.09
C PHE A 475 37.40 4.29 29.46
N LEU A 476 36.52 3.31 29.63
CA LEU A 476 35.70 3.18 30.81
C LEU A 476 36.50 2.62 32.01
N LYS A 477 36.24 3.16 33.20
CA LYS A 477 36.69 2.56 34.47
C LYS A 477 35.95 1.22 34.71
N PRO A 478 36.49 0.30 35.53
CA PRO A 478 35.84 -0.99 35.81
C PRO A 478 34.43 -0.87 36.42
N ASP A 479 34.17 0.22 37.13
CA ASP A 479 32.88 0.60 37.74
C ASP A 479 32.14 1.68 36.94
N GLY A 480 32.60 1.98 35.72
CA GLY A 480 32.01 3.00 34.86
C GLY A 480 30.64 2.62 34.31
N ILE A 481 29.84 3.64 33.95
CA ILE A 481 28.52 3.48 33.32
C ILE A 481 28.61 3.76 31.83
N SER A 482 28.03 2.88 31.01
CA SER A 482 27.77 3.14 29.59
C SER A 482 26.32 3.57 29.38
N ILE A 483 26.11 4.62 28.61
CA ILE A 483 24.81 5.12 28.16
C ILE A 483 24.83 5.14 26.62
N PRO A 484 24.00 4.33 25.92
CA PRO A 484 23.04 3.36 26.46
C PRO A 484 23.72 2.17 27.15
N SER A 485 22.99 1.55 28.10
CA SER A 485 23.46 0.35 28.82
C SER A 485 23.09 -0.94 28.10
N SER A 486 21.99 -0.94 27.35
CA SER A 486 21.53 -2.05 26.51
C SER A 486 20.57 -1.54 25.44
N TYR A 487 20.44 -2.30 24.36
CA TYR A 487 19.45 -2.11 23.31
C TYR A 487 19.08 -3.47 22.73
N THR A 488 17.86 -3.61 22.21
CA THR A 488 17.33 -4.86 21.69
C THR A 488 16.61 -4.59 20.37
N ALA A 489 17.00 -5.30 19.32
CA ALA A 489 16.31 -5.26 18.03
C ALA A 489 15.00 -6.08 18.09
N TYR A 490 13.97 -5.61 17.39
CA TYR A 490 12.69 -6.30 17.24
C TYR A 490 12.39 -6.53 15.76
N ILE A 491 11.82 -7.69 15.45
CA ILE A 491 11.34 -8.04 14.10
C ILE A 491 9.85 -8.36 14.20
N ALA A 492 9.07 -7.85 13.25
CA ALA A 492 7.68 -8.22 13.06
C ALA A 492 7.44 -8.58 11.59
N PRO A 493 6.80 -9.73 11.27
CA PRO A 493 6.41 -10.02 9.91
C PRO A 493 5.33 -9.04 9.45
N ILE A 494 5.51 -8.49 8.25
CA ILE A 494 4.56 -7.57 7.61
C ILE A 494 4.11 -8.15 6.26
N SER A 495 2.93 -7.76 5.81
CA SER A 495 2.44 -8.05 4.45
C SER A 495 2.16 -6.72 3.76
N SER A 496 2.84 -6.46 2.64
CA SER A 496 2.63 -5.28 1.81
C SER A 496 3.05 -5.56 0.38
N SER A 497 2.08 -5.67 -0.52
CA SER A 497 2.32 -5.83 -1.96
C SER A 497 3.01 -4.59 -2.54
N LYS A 498 2.70 -3.41 -1.99
CA LYS A 498 3.30 -2.14 -2.41
C LYS A 498 4.81 -2.10 -2.13
N LEU A 499 5.22 -2.35 -0.88
CA LEU A 499 6.65 -2.35 -0.51
C LEU A 499 7.41 -3.47 -1.24
N TYR A 500 6.77 -4.62 -1.44
CA TYR A 500 7.33 -5.69 -2.25
C TYR A 500 7.66 -5.23 -3.69
N ASN A 501 6.76 -4.47 -4.32
CA ASN A 501 6.98 -3.96 -5.67
C ASN A 501 8.05 -2.88 -5.72
N GLU A 502 8.11 -2.01 -4.72
CA GLU A 502 9.12 -0.96 -4.64
C GLU A 502 10.53 -1.53 -4.48
N THR A 503 10.72 -2.56 -3.64
CA THR A 503 12.02 -3.25 -3.54
C THR A 503 12.43 -3.93 -4.84
N ARG A 504 11.47 -4.37 -5.66
CA ARG A 504 11.69 -5.06 -6.95
C ARG A 504 11.74 -4.13 -8.16
N ALA A 505 11.44 -2.85 -8.01
CA ALA A 505 11.47 -1.89 -9.11
C ALA A 505 12.89 -1.69 -9.67
N GLY A 506 13.92 -1.95 -8.85
CA GLY A 506 15.31 -2.01 -9.28
C GLY A 506 15.62 -3.25 -10.11
N LYS A 507 16.48 -3.11 -11.13
CA LYS A 507 16.96 -4.25 -11.95
C LYS A 507 17.91 -5.19 -11.20
N ASP A 508 18.42 -4.78 -10.03
CA ASP A 508 19.40 -5.53 -9.26
C ASP A 508 18.71 -6.42 -8.23
N SER A 509 18.97 -7.73 -8.26
CA SER A 509 18.42 -8.67 -7.27
C SER A 509 18.90 -8.37 -5.84
N LYS A 510 20.00 -7.63 -5.70
CA LYS A 510 20.54 -7.21 -4.40
C LYS A 510 19.62 -6.27 -3.65
N SER A 511 18.71 -5.57 -4.31
CA SER A 511 17.75 -4.69 -3.62
C SER A 511 16.91 -5.47 -2.61
N SER A 512 16.49 -6.70 -2.94
CA SER A 512 15.73 -7.56 -2.03
C SER A 512 16.59 -8.22 -0.94
N GLU A 513 17.92 -8.13 -1.04
CA GLU A 513 18.87 -8.68 -0.07
C GLU A 513 19.42 -7.58 0.87
N THR A 514 18.96 -6.33 0.71
CA THR A 514 19.39 -5.17 1.52
C THR A 514 18.24 -4.61 2.37
N PRO A 515 18.49 -4.21 3.62
CA PRO A 515 17.50 -3.51 4.43
C PRO A 515 17.27 -2.08 3.93
N TYR A 516 16.06 -1.57 4.17
CA TYR A 516 15.63 -0.20 3.90
C TYR A 516 15.01 0.44 5.15
#